data_AF-A0A9P4X4E9-F1
#
_entry.id   AF-A0A9P4X4E9-F1
#
_cell.length_a   1.000
_cell.length_b   1.000
_cell.length_c   1.000
_cell.angle_alpha   90.00
_cell.angle_beta   90.00
_cell.angle_gamma   90.00
#
_symmetry.space_group_name_H-M   'P 1'
#
loop_
_entity.id
_entity.type
_entity.pdbx_description
1 polymer ?
#
loop_
_entity_poly.entity_id
_entity_poly.type
_entity_poly.pdbx_seq_one_letter_code
_entity_poly.pdbx_strand_id
1 'polypeptide(L)'
;MGQFDWFKKIGATDEAVAVLNDQPYLFTTLVVVIVVLLAQSGLLWFIHWATFKPSQKKAPKKGAAAAKPSSGGGGLLSKITGARGSDNSRRAAGGS
;
A
#
# COMPACT_ATOMS: atom_id res chain seq x y z
N MET A 1 10.29 -53.15 11.67
CA MET A 1 10.27 -51.90 10.89
C MET A 1 9.77 -50.81 11.80
N GLY A 2 10.60 -49.78 12.03
CA GLY A 2 10.20 -48.59 12.77
C GLY A 2 9.14 -47.80 12.01
N GLN A 3 8.35 -47.03 12.76
CA GLN A 3 7.26 -46.21 12.22
C GLN A 3 7.73 -45.25 11.12
N PHE A 4 8.97 -44.78 11.20
CA PHE A 4 9.55 -43.81 10.26
C PHE A 4 10.47 -44.45 9.21
N ASP A 5 10.55 -45.78 9.10
CA ASP A 5 11.45 -46.45 8.12
C ASP A 5 11.12 -46.12 6.66
N TRP A 6 9.88 -45.72 6.37
CA TRP A 6 9.50 -45.26 5.04
C TRP A 6 10.14 -43.92 4.67
N PHE A 7 10.65 -43.14 5.63
CA PHE A 7 11.34 -41.88 5.36
C PHE A 7 12.63 -42.10 4.55
N LYS A 8 13.22 -43.31 4.64
CA LYS A 8 14.35 -43.70 3.78
C LYS A 8 13.98 -43.68 2.29
N LYS A 9 12.70 -43.94 1.95
CA LYS A 9 12.20 -43.90 0.56
C LYS A 9 12.11 -42.48 0.00
N ILE A 10 12.04 -41.47 0.86
CA ILE A 10 12.06 -40.05 0.50
C ILE A 10 13.44 -39.42 0.72
N GLY A 11 14.47 -40.24 0.95
CA GLY A 11 15.87 -39.79 1.06
C GLY A 11 16.35 -39.40 2.46
N ALA A 12 15.62 -39.76 3.52
CA ALA A 12 16.12 -39.53 4.88
C ALA A 12 17.32 -40.42 5.22
N THR A 13 18.28 -39.88 5.96
CA THR A 13 19.44 -40.61 6.46
C THR A 13 19.04 -41.64 7.52
N ASP A 14 19.84 -42.70 7.65
CA ASP A 14 19.60 -43.74 8.65
C ASP A 14 19.60 -43.18 10.08
N GLU A 15 20.46 -42.20 10.36
CA GLU A 15 20.50 -41.51 11.65
C GLU A 15 19.23 -40.71 11.92
N ALA A 16 18.74 -39.96 10.92
CA ALA A 16 17.50 -39.20 11.07
C ALA A 16 16.31 -40.13 11.36
N VAL A 17 16.25 -41.28 10.68
CA VAL A 17 15.21 -42.29 10.91
C VAL A 17 15.34 -42.94 12.27
N ALA A 18 16.57 -43.22 12.73
CA ALA A 18 16.81 -43.75 14.08
C ALA A 18 16.34 -42.77 15.17
N VAL A 19 16.70 -41.48 15.05
CA VAL A 19 16.28 -40.44 16.00
C VAL A 19 14.77 -40.24 16.00
N LEU A 20 14.13 -40.24 14.83
CA LEU A 20 12.67 -40.13 14.72
C LEU A 20 11.95 -41.33 15.36
N ASN A 21 12.49 -42.54 15.18
CA ASN A 21 11.92 -43.76 15.79
C ASN A 21 12.17 -43.80 17.31
N ASP A 22 13.30 -43.30 17.80
CA ASP A 22 13.62 -43.25 19.24
C ASP A 22 12.80 -42.18 19.96
N GLN A 23 12.52 -41.06 19.28
CA GLN A 23 11.80 -39.91 19.83
C GLN A 23 10.62 -39.52 18.93
N PRO A 24 9.50 -40.27 18.94
CA PRO A 24 8.36 -39.98 18.08
C PRO A 24 7.74 -38.59 18.32
N TYR A 25 7.86 -38.03 19.55
CA TYR A 25 7.41 -36.67 19.86
C TYR A 25 8.23 -35.58 19.14
N LEU A 26 9.49 -35.86 18.78
CA LEU A 26 10.33 -34.94 18.02
C LEU A 26 9.73 -34.66 16.65
N PHE A 27 9.20 -35.70 15.99
CA PHE A 27 8.52 -35.56 14.70
C PHE A 27 7.32 -34.62 14.80
N THR A 28 6.43 -34.86 15.77
CA THR A 28 5.24 -34.02 15.98
C THR A 28 5.64 -32.57 16.26
N THR A 29 6.69 -32.36 17.06
CA THR A 29 7.19 -31.02 17.37
C THR A 29 7.68 -30.29 16.11
N LEU A 30 8.47 -30.96 15.25
CA LEU A 30 8.93 -30.39 13.98
C LEU A 30 7.75 -30.00 13.08
N VAL A 31 6.73 -30.85 12.98
CA VAL A 31 5.52 -30.56 12.19
C VAL A 31 4.78 -29.34 12.76
N VAL A 32 4.59 -29.27 14.08
CA VAL A 32 3.93 -28.13 14.75
C VAL A 32 4.69 -26.84 14.49
N VAL A 33 6.02 -26.85 14.60
CA VAL A 33 6.86 -25.67 14.33
C VAL A 33 6.68 -25.19 12.88
N ILE A 34 6.68 -26.10 11.90
CA ILE A 34 6.44 -25.75 10.49
C ILE A 34 5.05 -25.12 10.31
N VAL A 35 4.01 -25.70 10.91
CA VAL A 35 2.64 -25.16 10.82
C VAL A 35 2.54 -23.77 11.46
N VAL A 36 3.15 -23.57 12.62
CA VAL A 36 3.17 -22.27 13.31
C VAL A 36 3.93 -21.22 12.49
N LEU A 37 5.07 -21.57 11.87
CA LEU A 37 5.83 -20.67 11.00
C LEU A 37 5.04 -20.29 9.74
N LEU A 38 4.31 -21.24 9.13
CA LEU A 38 3.43 -20.97 8.00
C LEU A 38 2.26 -20.08 8.40
N ALA A 39 1.63 -20.34 9.56
CA ALA A 39 0.55 -19.52 10.09
C ALA A 39 1.04 -18.09 10.41
N GLN A 40 2.21 -17.93 11.02
CA GLN A 40 2.83 -16.63 11.24
C GLN A 40 3.13 -15.94 9.92
N SER A 41 3.76 -16.62 8.96
CA SER A 41 4.06 -16.04 7.64
C SER A 41 2.79 -15.58 6.93
N GLY A 42 1.71 -16.38 6.99
CA GLY A 42 0.40 -16.02 6.45
C GLY A 42 -0.23 -14.83 7.17
N LEU A 43 -0.13 -14.77 8.51
CA LEU A 43 -0.61 -13.64 9.30
C LEU A 43 0.17 -12.35 8.98
N LEU A 44 1.49 -12.43 8.87
CA LEU A 44 2.35 -11.31 8.47
C LEU A 44 2.00 -10.85 7.06
N TRP A 45 1.79 -11.78 6.12
CA TRP A 45 1.35 -11.47 4.76
C TRP A 45 -0.04 -10.82 4.72
N PHE A 46 -0.97 -11.30 5.55
CA PHE A 46 -2.30 -10.71 5.67
C PHE A 46 -2.23 -9.28 6.21
N ILE A 47 -1.48 -9.05 7.29
CA ILE A 47 -1.26 -7.71 7.84
C ILE A 47 -0.57 -6.83 6.81
N HIS A 48 0.45 -7.35 6.12
CA HIS A 48 1.13 -6.67 5.02
C HIS A 48 0.09 -6.20 4.01
N TRP A 49 -0.68 -7.11 3.39
CA TRP A 49 -1.72 -6.78 2.42
C TRP A 49 -2.77 -5.79 2.94
N ALA A 50 -3.29 -5.98 4.16
CA ALA A 50 -4.31 -5.12 4.75
C ALA A 50 -3.79 -3.71 5.09
N THR A 51 -2.50 -3.59 5.44
CA THR A 51 -1.86 -2.31 5.76
C THR A 51 -1.25 -1.59 4.56
N PHE A 52 -1.14 -2.22 3.38
CA PHE A 52 -0.99 -1.52 2.09
C PHE A 52 -2.26 -0.74 1.71
N LYS A 53 -2.68 0.14 2.61
CA LYS A 53 -3.68 1.16 2.36
C LYS A 53 -3.21 1.92 1.11
N PRO A 54 -4.07 2.05 0.08
CA PRO A 54 -3.74 2.75 -1.15
C PRO A 54 -3.58 4.24 -0.84
N SER A 55 -2.39 4.62 -0.35
CA SER A 55 -1.96 6.03 -0.26
C SER A 55 -1.80 6.66 -1.65
N GLN A 56 -2.23 5.96 -2.70
CA GLN A 56 -2.33 6.43 -4.07
C GLN A 56 -3.73 6.32 -4.66
N LYS A 57 -4.80 6.38 -3.85
CA LYS A 57 -5.98 7.12 -4.33
C LYS A 57 -5.59 8.60 -4.39
N LYS A 58 -4.78 8.94 -5.41
CA LYS A 58 -4.76 10.31 -5.92
C LYS A 58 -6.22 10.61 -6.18
N ALA A 59 -6.76 11.61 -5.47
CA ALA A 59 -8.05 12.18 -5.84
C ALA A 59 -8.05 12.36 -7.37
N PRO A 60 -9.10 11.96 -8.10
CA PRO A 60 -9.14 12.24 -9.53
C PRO A 60 -8.89 13.73 -9.68
N LYS A 61 -7.76 14.10 -10.28
CA LYS A 61 -7.52 15.46 -10.75
C LYS A 61 -8.55 15.68 -11.84
N LYS A 62 -9.72 16.17 -11.45
CA LYS A 62 -10.72 16.68 -12.37
C LYS A 62 -10.05 17.81 -13.13
N GLY A 63 -9.83 17.61 -14.43
CA GLY A 63 -9.62 18.73 -15.36
C GLY A 63 -8.31 18.83 -16.14
N ALA A 64 -7.49 17.77 -16.28
CA ALA A 64 -6.37 17.81 -17.22
C ALA A 64 -6.70 17.11 -18.56
N ALA A 65 -7.87 17.43 -19.12
CA ALA A 65 -8.22 17.09 -20.50
C ALA A 65 -9.24 18.12 -21.02
N ALA A 66 -8.76 19.33 -21.30
CA ALA A 66 -9.27 20.18 -22.37
C ALA A 66 -8.45 21.48 -22.37
N ALA A 67 -7.61 21.63 -23.39
CA ALA A 67 -7.13 22.94 -23.77
C ALA A 67 -8.32 23.81 -24.22
N LYS A 68 -8.21 25.12 -23.92
CA LYS A 68 -8.99 26.27 -24.41
C LYS A 68 -10.28 26.67 -23.67
N PRO A 69 -10.56 27.99 -23.65
CA PRO A 69 -10.77 28.74 -22.43
C PRO A 69 -12.23 29.11 -22.26
N SER A 70 -12.74 29.17 -21.03
CA SER A 70 -13.80 30.11 -20.70
C SER A 70 -14.12 30.05 -19.21
N SER A 71 -14.33 31.26 -18.69
CA SER A 71 -15.32 31.59 -17.66
C SER A 71 -15.27 30.86 -16.32
N GLY A 72 -15.03 31.67 -15.29
CA GLY A 72 -15.70 31.48 -14.00
C GLY A 72 -14.78 30.99 -12.91
N GLY A 73 -14.27 31.92 -12.11
CA GLY A 73 -13.55 31.53 -10.88
C GLY A 73 -12.71 32.61 -10.19
N GLY A 74 -12.64 33.83 -10.71
CA GLY A 74 -12.00 34.97 -10.03
C GLY A 74 -12.98 35.85 -9.23
N GLY A 75 -14.18 35.35 -8.93
CA GLY A 75 -15.37 36.19 -8.68
C GLY A 75 -15.46 36.94 -7.35
N LEU A 76 -14.62 36.64 -6.36
CA LEU A 76 -14.70 37.28 -5.04
C LEU A 76 -13.44 38.08 -4.68
N LEU A 77 -12.26 37.48 -4.84
CA LEU A 77 -10.99 38.15 -4.57
C LEU A 77 -10.73 39.33 -5.52
N SER A 78 -11.10 39.22 -6.81
CA SER A 78 -10.96 40.32 -7.77
C SER A 78 -11.93 41.49 -7.52
N LYS A 79 -13.08 41.23 -6.86
CA LYS A 79 -14.05 42.28 -6.51
C LYS A 79 -13.62 43.09 -5.27
N ILE A 80 -12.92 42.45 -4.34
CA ILE A 80 -12.45 43.10 -3.10
C ILE A 80 -11.21 43.96 -3.37
N THR A 81 -10.30 43.51 -4.24
CA THR A 81 -9.08 44.25 -4.57
C THR A 81 -9.24 45.25 -5.72
N GLY A 82 -10.20 45.02 -6.63
CA GLY A 82 -10.41 45.87 -7.82
C GLY A 82 -11.26 47.13 -7.59
N ALA A 83 -11.92 47.27 -6.44
CA ALA A 83 -12.84 48.40 -6.17
C ALA A 83 -12.14 49.69 -5.70
N ARG A 84 -10.80 49.76 -5.66
CA ARG A 84 -10.07 50.92 -5.10
C ARG A 84 -8.96 51.51 -5.96
N GLY A 85 -8.96 51.30 -7.28
CA GLY A 85 -7.93 51.94 -8.10
C GLY A 85 -8.14 51.86 -9.60
N SER A 86 -8.85 52.81 -10.18
CA SER A 86 -8.68 53.19 -11.60
C SER A 86 -9.27 54.54 -12.03
N ASP A 87 -9.67 55.43 -11.12
CA ASP A 87 -10.16 56.78 -11.48
C ASP A 87 -9.03 57.82 -11.64
N ASN A 88 -7.95 57.49 -12.35
CA ASN A 88 -6.92 58.48 -12.74
C ASN A 88 -6.86 58.77 -14.25
N SER A 89 -7.73 58.14 -15.06
CA SER A 89 -7.68 58.30 -16.53
C SER A 89 -8.72 59.29 -17.09
N ARG A 90 -9.58 59.88 -16.25
CA ARG A 90 -10.64 60.82 -16.68
C ARG A 90 -10.37 62.30 -16.41
N ARG A 91 -9.23 62.65 -15.78
CA ARG A 91 -8.89 64.04 -15.45
C ARG A 91 -7.89 64.71 -16.41
N ALA A 92 -7.39 63.99 -17.42
CA ALA A 92 -6.33 64.46 -18.32
C ALA A 92 -6.82 64.76 -19.76
N ALA A 93 -8.13 64.92 -19.98
CA ALA A 93 -8.68 65.33 -21.27
C ALA A 93 -9.66 66.50 -21.06
N GLY A 94 -9.11 67.71 -20.99
CA GLY A 94 -9.88 68.95 -20.86
C GLY A 94 -9.02 70.10 -20.36
N GLY A 95 -8.30 70.76 -21.27
CA GLY A 95 -7.57 71.99 -20.93
C GLY A 95 -6.44 72.33 -21.89
N SER A 96 -6.79 72.92 -23.04
CA SER A 96 -6.06 73.99 -23.75
C SER A 96 -6.97 74.49 -24.86
#